data_AF-A0A7G8EMA1-F1
#
_entry.id   AF-A0A7G8EMA1-F1
#
_cell.length_a   1.000
_cell.length_b   1.000
_cell.length_c   1.000
_cell.angle_alpha   90.00
_cell.angle_beta   90.00
_cell.angle_gamma   90.00
#
_symmetry.space_group_name_H-M   'P 1'
#
loop_
_entity.id
_entity.type
_entity.pdbx_description
1 polymer ?
#
loop_
_entity_poly.entity_id
_entity_poly.type
_entity_poly.pdbx_seq_one_letter_code
_entity_poly.pdbx_strand_id
1 'polypeptide(L)'
;MVTEKMKQYIPPAGSEAFSYEPVERFGEGLTTNRPWNVSALSGVERLNGRVAMLGFLAAVVGERLSGEGIVGQLAAVLRWYLG
;
A
#
# COMPACT_ATOMS: atom_id res chain seq x y z
N MET A 1 9.89 -2.19 -43.02
CA MET A 1 9.33 -3.57 -42.97
C MET A 1 8.79 -3.96 -41.59
N VAL A 2 9.26 -3.35 -40.48
CA VAL A 2 8.77 -3.61 -39.09
C VAL A 2 7.45 -2.89 -38.76
N THR A 3 7.22 -1.71 -39.35
CA THR A 3 6.06 -0.84 -39.08
C THR A 3 4.72 -1.39 -39.59
N GLU A 4 4.73 -2.18 -40.67
CA GLU A 4 3.53 -2.80 -41.23
C GLU A 4 3.06 -4.01 -40.40
N LYS A 5 3.98 -4.74 -39.76
CA LYS A 5 3.67 -5.92 -38.92
C LYS A 5 2.94 -5.57 -37.62
N MET A 6 3.03 -4.32 -37.15
CA MET A 6 2.38 -3.85 -35.92
C MET A 6 0.89 -3.51 -36.09
N LYS A 7 0.44 -3.21 -37.32
CA LYS A 7 -0.98 -2.91 -37.59
C LYS A 7 -1.88 -4.16 -37.60
N GLN A 8 -1.28 -5.35 -37.73
CA GLN A 8 -1.99 -6.64 -37.86
C GLN A 8 -1.95 -7.48 -36.57
N TYR A 9 -1.51 -6.91 -35.45
CA TYR A 9 -1.53 -7.63 -34.18
C TYR A 9 -2.96 -7.64 -33.60
N ILE A 10 -3.66 -8.77 -33.76
CA ILE A 10 -4.92 -9.05 -33.09
C ILE A 10 -4.57 -9.81 -31.80
N PRO A 11 -4.82 -9.24 -30.62
CA PRO A 11 -4.55 -9.93 -29.36
C PRO A 11 -5.39 -11.20 -29.25
N PRO A 12 -4.85 -12.30 -28.69
CA PRO A 12 -5.63 -13.51 -28.43
C PRO A 12 -6.80 -13.17 -27.49
N ALA A 13 -7.99 -13.70 -27.79
CA ALA A 13 -9.18 -13.49 -26.97
C ALA A 13 -8.92 -14.00 -25.55
N GLY A 14 -8.72 -13.07 -24.61
CA GLY A 14 -8.33 -13.36 -23.22
C GLY A 14 -7.09 -12.60 -22.73
N SER A 15 -6.36 -11.88 -23.57
CA SER A 15 -5.39 -10.90 -23.05
C SER A 15 -6.15 -9.66 -22.59
N GLU A 16 -6.33 -9.51 -21.28
CA GLU A 16 -6.72 -8.22 -20.70
C GLU A 16 -5.74 -7.18 -21.24
N ALA A 17 -6.22 -6.30 -22.13
CA ALA A 17 -5.40 -5.23 -22.64
C ALA A 17 -5.06 -4.35 -21.43
N PHE A 18 -3.81 -4.44 -20.96
CA PHE A 18 -3.34 -3.61 -19.86
C PHE A 18 -3.57 -2.14 -20.24
N SER A 19 -4.58 -1.53 -19.61
CA SER A 19 -4.89 -0.12 -19.78
C SER A 19 -3.86 0.67 -18.97
N TYR A 20 -2.73 0.97 -19.60
CA TYR A 20 -1.75 1.87 -19.01
C TYR A 20 -2.37 3.25 -18.86
N GLU A 21 -2.24 3.82 -17.66
CA GLU A 21 -2.54 5.22 -17.44
C GLU A 21 -1.53 6.06 -18.26
N PRO A 22 -1.97 7.13 -18.94
CA PRO A 22 -1.07 8.01 -19.67
C PRO A 22 0.07 8.48 -18.76
N VAL A 23 1.31 8.40 -19.24
CA VAL A 23 2.49 8.84 -18.48
C VAL A 23 2.33 10.33 -18.17
N GLU A 24 2.05 10.65 -16.90
CA GLU A 24 1.93 12.03 -16.46
C GLU A 24 3.24 12.77 -16.65
N ARG A 25 3.17 14.03 -17.07
CA ARG A 25 4.35 14.87 -17.16
C ARG A 25 4.92 15.08 -15.75
N PHE A 26 6.22 14.85 -15.57
CA PHE A 26 6.89 15.01 -14.29
C PHE A 26 6.53 16.38 -13.64
N GLY A 27 5.97 16.33 -12.44
CA GLY A 27 5.53 17.51 -11.69
C GLY A 27 4.04 17.86 -11.83
N GLU A 28 3.27 17.26 -12.75
CA GLU A 28 1.82 17.52 -12.84
C GLU A 28 1.08 17.13 -11.56
N GLY A 29 1.41 15.99 -10.94
CA GLY A 29 0.83 15.59 -9.65
C GLY A 29 1.21 16.47 -8.45
N LEU A 30 2.26 17.30 -8.57
CA LEU A 30 2.76 18.18 -7.49
C LEU A 30 2.42 19.65 -7.70
N THR A 31 2.19 20.08 -8.94
CA THR A 31 1.99 21.49 -9.32
C THR A 31 0.57 21.81 -9.77
N THR A 32 -0.29 20.80 -9.94
CA THR A 32 -1.67 20.97 -10.38
C THR A 32 -2.66 20.74 -9.23
N ASN A 33 -3.75 21.50 -9.21
CA ASN A 33 -4.85 21.35 -8.24
C ASN A 33 -5.82 20.23 -8.66
N ARG A 34 -5.30 19.03 -8.95
CA ARG A 34 -6.14 17.87 -9.23
C ARG A 34 -6.75 17.42 -7.89
N PRO A 35 -8.08 17.25 -7.80
CA PRO A 35 -8.70 16.77 -6.58
C PRO A 35 -8.15 15.38 -6.24
N TRP A 36 -7.72 15.20 -4.99
CA TRP A 36 -7.14 13.95 -4.52
C TRP A 36 -8.11 12.78 -4.75
N ASN A 37 -7.59 11.64 -5.19
CA ASN A 37 -8.41 10.45 -5.40
C ASN A 37 -8.84 9.85 -4.05
N VAL A 38 -9.96 10.34 -3.53
CA VAL A 38 -10.58 9.91 -2.26
C VAL A 38 -11.04 8.45 -2.27
N SER A 39 -11.25 7.86 -3.45
CA SER A 39 -11.64 6.44 -3.54
C SER A 39 -10.51 5.52 -3.06
N ALA A 40 -9.27 5.83 -3.42
CA ALA A 40 -8.06 5.15 -2.96
C ALA A 40 -7.82 5.37 -1.45
N LEU A 41 -8.19 6.54 -0.92
CA LEU A 41 -8.06 6.87 0.50
C LEU A 41 -8.91 5.93 1.39
N SER A 42 -10.13 5.60 0.94
CA SER A 42 -11.05 4.77 1.73
C SER A 42 -10.52 3.35 2.03
N GLY A 43 -9.71 2.80 1.14
CA GLY A 43 -9.06 1.49 1.35
C GLY A 43 -7.95 1.59 2.39
N VAL A 44 -7.10 2.60 2.24
CA VAL A 44 -5.96 2.87 3.13
C VAL A 44 -6.44 3.21 4.55
N GLU A 45 -7.48 4.03 4.69
CA GLU A 45 -8.06 4.38 5.99
C GLU A 45 -8.60 3.17 6.74
N ARG A 46 -9.34 2.28 6.06
CA ARG A 46 -9.87 1.06 6.67
C ARG A 46 -8.75 0.09 7.06
N LEU A 47 -7.73 -0.05 6.22
CA LEU A 47 -6.58 -0.90 6.51
C LEU A 47 -5.83 -0.37 7.74
N ASN A 48 -5.50 0.92 7.75
CA ASN A 48 -4.81 1.58 8.86
C ASN A 48 -5.62 1.47 10.16
N GLY A 49 -6.93 1.71 10.09
CA GLY A 49 -7.81 1.57 11.26
C GLY A 49 -7.81 0.14 11.83
N ARG A 50 -7.89 -0.89 10.97
CA ARG A 50 -7.85 -2.30 11.41
C ARG A 50 -6.51 -2.67 12.03
N VAL A 51 -5.41 -2.28 11.39
CA VAL A 51 -4.05 -2.51 11.89
C VAL A 51 -3.86 -1.83 13.24
N ALA A 52 -4.36 -0.60 13.40
CA ALA A 52 -4.30 0.12 14.66
C ALA A 52 -5.09 -0.60 15.78
N MET A 53 -6.29 -1.10 15.50
CA MET A 53 -7.09 -1.86 16.47
C MET A 53 -6.37 -3.15 16.91
N LEU A 54 -5.78 -3.89 15.96
CA LEU A 54 -5.00 -5.08 16.26
C LEU A 54 -3.75 -4.77 17.08
N GLY A 55 -3.01 -3.70 16.72
CA GLY A 55 -1.83 -3.25 17.47
C GLY A 55 -2.16 -2.86 18.91
N PHE A 56 -3.28 -2.16 19.13
CA PHE A 56 -3.74 -1.82 20.46
C PHE A 56 -4.13 -3.07 21.28
N LEU A 57 -4.88 -4.00 20.69
CA LEU A 57 -5.25 -5.25 21.36
C LEU A 57 -4.01 -6.07 21.71
N ALA A 58 -3.05 -6.18 20.79
CA ALA A 58 -1.79 -6.87 21.02
C ALA A 58 -0.99 -6.22 22.16
N ALA A 59 -1.00 -4.89 22.27
CA ALA A 59 -0.35 -4.19 23.37
C ALA A 59 -0.99 -4.49 24.73
N VAL A 60 -2.33 -4.51 24.81
CA VAL A 60 -3.06 -4.88 26.04
C VAL A 60 -2.78 -6.32 26.45
N VAL A 61 -2.83 -7.26 25.49
CA VAL A 61 -2.51 -8.68 25.76
C VAL A 61 -1.05 -8.83 26.19
N GLY A 62 -0.13 -8.16 25.50
CA GLY A 62 1.28 -8.14 25.86
C GLY A 62 1.47 -7.67 27.30
N GLU A 63 0.82 -6.56 27.70
CA GLU A 63 0.99 -5.95 29.02
C GLU A 63 0.46 -6.88 30.12
N ARG A 64 -0.64 -7.59 29.84
CA ARG A 64 -1.17 -8.60 30.75
C ARG A 64 -0.31 -9.85 30.89
N LEU A 65 0.44 -10.23 29.86
CA LEU A 65 1.30 -11.41 29.88
C LEU A 65 2.69 -11.11 30.45
N SER A 66 3.28 -9.96 30.13
CA SER A 66 4.62 -9.59 30.56
C SER A 66 4.65 -8.79 31.87
N GLY A 67 3.55 -8.13 32.24
CA GLY A 67 3.53 -7.20 33.39
C GLY A 67 4.32 -5.91 33.16
N GLU A 68 4.93 -5.75 31.98
CA GLU A 68 5.63 -4.55 31.54
C GLU A 68 4.76 -3.79 30.55
N GLY A 69 4.67 -2.47 30.74
CA GLY A 69 3.94 -1.58 29.83
C GLY A 69 4.53 -1.58 28.41
N ILE A 70 3.90 -0.83 27.51
CA ILE A 70 4.19 -0.87 26.06
C ILE A 70 5.66 -0.60 25.69
N VAL A 71 6.38 0.16 26.51
CA VAL A 71 7.83 0.42 26.35
C VAL A 71 8.67 -0.84 26.55
N GLY A 72 8.29 -1.71 27.49
CA GLY A 72 8.96 -3.00 27.72
C GLY A 72 8.75 -3.99 26.56
N GLN A 73 7.55 -3.99 25.98
CA GLN A 73 7.25 -4.80 24.78
C GLN A 73 8.05 -4.36 23.56
N LEU A 74 8.14 -3.06 23.31
CA LEU A 74 8.97 -2.52 22.22
C LEU A 74 10.45 -2.83 22.43
N ALA A 75 10.95 -2.73 23.67
CA ALA A 75 12.31 -3.11 24.01
C ALA A 75 12.56 -4.62 23.80
N ALA A 76 11.56 -5.48 24.06
CA ALA A 76 11.64 -6.91 23.81
C ALA A 76 11.68 -7.25 22.31
N VAL A 77 10.84 -6.60 21.49
CA VAL A 77 10.87 -6.76 20.02
C VAL A 77 12.18 -6.24 19.44
N LEU A 78 12.67 -5.09 19.90
CA LEU A 78 13.96 -4.55 19.49
C LEU A 78 15.11 -5.48 19.86
N ARG A 79 15.11 -6.05 21.07
CA ARG A 79 16.09 -7.07 21.48
C ARG A 79 16.01 -8.33 20.64
N TRP A 80 14.81 -8.78 20.27
CA TRP A 80 14.65 -9.94 19.38
C TRP A 80 15.16 -9.66 17.97
N TYR A 81 14.96 -8.44 17.45
CA TYR A 81 15.39 -8.06 16.11
C TYR A 81 16.89 -7.76 16.00
N LEU A 82 17.50 -7.19 17.06
CA LEU A 82 18.91 -6.77 17.10
C LEU A 82 19.84 -7.78 17.78
N GLY A 83 19.29 -8.90 18.28
CA GLY A 83 20.00 -9.95 19.01
C GLY A 83 20.39 -11.11 18.13
#